data_AF-A0A959BLA2-F1
#
_entry.id   AF-A0A959BLA2-F1
#
_cell.length_a   1.000
_cell.length_b   1.000
_cell.length_c   1.000
_cell.angle_alpha   90.00
_cell.angle_beta   90.00
_cell.angle_gamma   90.00
#
_symmetry.space_group_name_H-M   'P 1'
#
loop_
_entity.id
_entity.type
_entity.pdbx_description
1 polymer ?
#
loop_
_entity_poly.entity_id
_entity_poly.type
_entity_poly.pdbx_seq_one_letter_code
_entity_poly.pdbx_strand_id
1 'polypeptide(L)'
;PSVLPQSMDHSAWQPLAEALEYSGCQSLLLHRWPTTGQPSAELLQLFLGRWKATGSTPESLMEARREYLSGQANQPQMGHPHFWAGYLSYGTPGALPPLTSSIPRFWIIVAVAGLILIGWLVRLN
;
A
#
# COMPACT_ATOMS: atom_id res chain seq x y z
N PRO A 1 -17.69 -10.90 25.50
CA PRO A 1 -16.39 -10.82 26.22
C PRO A 1 -15.26 -11.33 25.31
N SER A 2 -14.76 -10.45 24.45
CA SER A 2 -13.61 -10.73 23.57
C SER A 2 -12.35 -10.79 24.42
N VAL A 3 -11.82 -12.00 24.60
CA VAL A 3 -10.53 -12.26 25.25
C VAL A 3 -9.43 -11.90 24.27
N LEU A 4 -9.26 -10.60 24.01
CA LEU A 4 -7.96 -10.12 23.57
C LEU A 4 -7.10 -10.02 24.84
N PRO A 5 -5.89 -10.61 24.88
CA PRO A 5 -5.06 -10.56 26.06
C PRO A 5 -4.81 -9.09 26.41
N GLN A 6 -5.23 -8.70 27.62
CA GLN A 6 -5.04 -7.35 28.20
C GLN A 6 -3.54 -7.00 28.40
N SER A 7 -2.63 -7.84 27.90
CA SER A 7 -1.19 -7.80 28.14
C SER A 7 -0.36 -7.86 26.85
N MET A 8 -0.90 -7.51 25.67
CA MET A 8 -0.03 -7.05 24.60
C MET A 8 0.66 -5.80 25.14
N ASP A 9 1.86 -5.98 25.68
CA ASP A 9 2.68 -4.91 26.22
C ASP A 9 2.85 -3.82 25.14
N HIS A 10 3.12 -2.59 25.57
CA HIS A 10 3.23 -1.45 24.66
C HIS A 10 4.38 -1.59 23.63
N SER A 11 5.16 -2.67 23.69
CA SER A 11 6.28 -3.04 22.81
C SER A 11 6.03 -4.28 21.95
N ALA A 12 4.92 -5.01 22.10
CA ALA A 12 4.72 -6.32 21.46
C ALA A 12 4.63 -6.26 19.93
N TRP A 13 4.37 -5.07 19.38
CA TRP A 13 4.40 -4.82 17.95
C TRP A 13 5.83 -4.71 17.38
N GLN A 14 6.85 -4.41 18.21
CA GLN A 14 8.24 -4.28 17.76
C GLN A 14 8.82 -5.64 17.31
N PRO A 15 8.74 -6.73 18.10
CA PRO A 15 9.21 -8.04 17.65
C PRO A 15 8.47 -8.55 16.41
N LEU A 16 7.18 -8.20 16.27
CA LEU A 16 6.40 -8.55 15.07
C LEU A 16 6.91 -7.79 13.84
N ALA A 17 7.15 -6.48 13.97
CA ALA A 17 7.70 -5.66 12.90
C ALA A 17 9.08 -6.20 12.47
N GLU A 18 9.95 -6.49 13.44
CA GLU A 18 11.28 -7.06 13.21
C GLU A 18 11.22 -8.44 12.55
N ALA A 19 10.31 -9.33 12.96
CA ALA A 19 10.16 -10.65 12.37
C ALA A 19 9.71 -10.57 10.90
N LEU A 20 8.80 -9.65 10.57
CA LEU A 20 8.35 -9.43 9.20
C LEU A 20 9.43 -8.77 8.35
N GLU A 21 10.16 -7.80 8.88
CA GLU A 21 11.32 -7.23 8.21
C GLU A 21 12.39 -8.30 7.94
N TYR A 22 12.71 -9.13 8.93
CA TYR A 22 13.63 -10.26 8.79
C TYR A 22 13.15 -11.29 7.75
N SER A 23 11.83 -11.45 7.57
CA SER A 23 11.26 -12.31 6.52
C SER A 23 11.41 -11.75 5.10
N GLY A 24 11.94 -10.54 4.94
CA GLY A 24 12.15 -9.87 3.65
C GLY A 24 11.04 -8.89 3.26
N CYS A 25 10.13 -8.53 4.17
CA CYS A 25 9.17 -7.46 3.92
C CYS A 25 9.89 -6.11 3.81
N GLN A 26 9.84 -5.49 2.64
CA GLN A 26 10.54 -4.21 2.38
C GLN A 26 9.93 -3.02 3.11
N SER A 27 8.60 -2.99 3.24
CA SER A 27 7.84 -1.91 3.88
C SER A 27 6.65 -2.50 4.61
N LEU A 28 6.43 -2.05 5.84
CA LEU A 28 5.35 -2.49 6.72
C LEU A 28 4.51 -1.30 7.16
N LEU A 29 3.19 -1.46 7.14
CA LEU A 29 2.24 -0.51 7.73
C LEU A 29 1.54 -1.20 8.91
N LEU A 30 1.73 -0.66 10.10
CA LEU A 30 1.22 -1.22 11.36
C LEU A 30 0.31 -0.23 12.06
N HIS A 31 -0.65 -0.72 12.84
CA HIS A 31 -1.51 0.11 13.67
C HIS A 31 -1.35 -0.25 15.15
N ARG A 32 -1.02 0.74 16.01
CA ARG A 32 -0.57 0.51 17.39
C ARG A 32 -1.63 0.06 18.39
N TRP A 33 -2.88 0.43 18.19
CA TRP A 33 -3.98 0.06 19.08
C TRP A 33 -5.08 -0.66 18.31
N PRO A 34 -5.95 -1.43 18.98
CA PRO A 34 -7.10 -2.01 18.32
C PRO A 34 -7.96 -0.89 17.72
N THR A 35 -8.34 -1.00 16.45
CA THR A 35 -9.34 -0.12 15.85
C THR A 35 -10.63 -0.87 15.66
N THR A 36 -11.70 -0.28 16.19
CA THR A 36 -13.07 -0.81 16.04
C THR A 36 -13.95 0.12 15.21
N GLY A 37 -13.38 1.20 14.65
CA GLY A 37 -14.13 2.33 14.09
C GLY A 37 -13.87 2.61 12.61
N GLN A 38 -14.91 3.09 11.93
CA GLN A 38 -14.89 3.63 10.56
C GLN A 38 -13.74 4.62 10.26
N PRO A 39 -13.34 5.54 11.17
CA PRO A 39 -12.33 6.55 10.82
C PRO A 39 -10.94 5.96 10.55
N SER A 40 -10.60 4.84 11.22
CA SER A 40 -9.34 4.15 10.96
C SER A 40 -9.30 3.50 9.58
N ALA A 41 -10.45 2.98 9.11
CA ALA A 41 -10.58 2.34 7.81
C ALA A 41 -10.54 3.39 6.68
N GLU A 42 -11.13 4.56 6.89
CA GLU A 42 -11.06 5.69 5.97
C GLU A 42 -9.60 6.12 5.72
N LEU A 43 -8.83 6.32 6.80
CA LEU A 43 -7.42 6.69 6.68
C LEU A 43 -6.59 5.62 5.94
N LEU A 44 -6.88 4.33 6.16
CA LEU A 44 -6.24 3.24 5.44
C LEU A 44 -6.58 3.27 3.94
N GLN A 45 -7.84 3.57 3.58
CA GLN A 45 -8.25 3.70 2.17
C GLN A 45 -7.55 4.87 1.48
N LEU A 46 -7.49 6.03 2.15
CA LEU A 46 -6.74 7.20 1.67
C LEU A 46 -5.26 6.85 1.44
N PHE A 47 -4.63 6.19 2.42
CA PHE A 47 -3.25 5.72 2.31
C PHE A 47 -3.07 4.79 1.11
N LEU A 48 -3.91 3.76 0.94
CA LEU A 48 -3.79 2.80 -0.16
C LEU A 48 -3.98 3.47 -1.53
N GLY A 49 -4.88 4.45 -1.63
CA GLY A 49 -5.07 5.25 -2.84
C GLY A 49 -3.82 6.06 -3.19
N ARG A 50 -3.25 6.77 -2.21
CA ARG A 50 -2.03 7.57 -2.38
C ARG A 50 -0.81 6.70 -2.68
N TRP A 51 -0.69 5.55 -2.01
CA TRP A 51 0.43 4.63 -2.16
C TRP A 51 0.51 4.02 -3.56
N LYS A 52 -0.63 3.72 -4.19
CA LYS A 52 -0.66 3.31 -5.60
C LYS A 52 -0.15 4.40 -6.55
N ALA A 53 -0.26 5.67 -6.19
CA ALA A 53 0.15 6.79 -7.04
C ALA A 53 1.61 7.19 -6.82
N THR A 54 2.06 7.32 -5.56
CA THR A 54 3.41 7.82 -5.23
C THR A 54 4.43 6.69 -5.01
N GLY A 55 3.99 5.49 -4.65
CA GLY A 55 4.85 4.36 -4.29
C GLY A 55 5.56 4.51 -2.93
N SER A 56 5.78 5.74 -2.44
CA SER A 56 6.49 6.00 -1.19
C SER A 56 5.59 5.89 0.04
N THR A 57 5.78 4.85 0.85
CA THR A 57 5.01 4.62 2.10
C THR A 57 4.96 5.83 3.04
N PRO A 58 6.09 6.51 3.38
CA PRO A 58 6.06 7.65 4.28
C PRO A 58 5.30 8.85 3.70
N GLU A 59 5.47 9.11 2.40
CA GLU A 59 4.82 10.22 1.71
C GLU A 59 3.31 9.99 1.59
N SER A 60 2.90 8.79 1.20
CA SER A 60 1.48 8.42 1.13
C SER A 60 0.80 8.51 2.49
N LEU A 61 1.49 8.09 3.56
CA LEU A 61 0.93 8.14 4.91
C LEU A 61 0.83 9.57 5.43
N MET A 62 1.83 10.41 5.15
CA MET A 62 1.78 11.84 5.47
C MET A 62 0.61 12.53 4.77
N GLU A 63 0.45 12.29 3.45
CA GLU A 63 -0.62 12.89 2.66
C GLU A 63 -2.00 12.40 3.12
N ALA A 64 -2.14 11.09 3.35
CA ALA A 64 -3.39 10.51 3.82
C ALA A 64 -3.83 11.09 5.17
N ARG A 65 -2.89 11.33 6.10
CA ARG A 65 -3.21 11.99 7.38
C ARG A 65 -3.67 13.43 7.17
N ARG A 66 -3.02 14.17 6.27
CA ARG A 66 -3.40 15.56 5.97
C ARG A 66 -4.80 15.62 5.35
N GLU A 67 -5.06 14.74 4.40
CA GLU A 67 -6.36 14.61 3.74
C GLU A 67 -7.44 14.23 4.75
N TYR A 68 -7.20 13.23 5.60
CA TYR A 68 -8.11 12.87 6.69
C TYR A 68 -8.42 14.04 7.62
N LEU A 69 -7.40 14.75 8.11
CA LEU A 69 -7.59 15.91 9.00
C LEU A 69 -8.33 17.06 8.32
N SER A 70 -8.10 17.29 7.02
CA SER A 70 -8.83 18.30 6.26
C SER A 70 -10.31 17.96 6.08
N GLY A 71 -10.64 16.68 5.85
CA GLY A 71 -12.03 16.21 5.75
C GLY A 71 -12.79 16.29 7.09
N GLN A 72 -12.07 16.16 8.21
CA GLN A 72 -12.63 16.23 9.55
C GLN A 72 -12.60 17.63 10.18
N ALA A 73 -12.29 18.68 9.41
CA ALA A 73 -12.20 20.07 9.90
C ALA A 73 -13.47 20.55 10.61
N ASN A 74 -14.64 20.02 10.22
CA ASN A 74 -15.94 20.36 10.82
C ASN A 74 -16.38 19.40 11.94
N GLN A 75 -15.59 18.37 12.26
CA GLN A 75 -15.92 17.31 13.22
C GLN A 75 -14.77 17.13 14.23
N PRO A 76 -14.62 18.02 15.23
CA PRO A 76 -13.47 18.04 16.14
C PRO A 76 -13.29 16.74 16.94
N GLN A 77 -14.36 15.98 17.16
CA GLN A 77 -14.28 14.67 17.80
C GLN A 77 -13.49 13.65 16.96
N MET A 78 -13.62 13.69 15.62
CA MET A 78 -12.90 12.79 14.71
C MET A 78 -11.46 13.25 14.42
N GLY A 79 -11.13 14.51 14.72
CA GLY A 79 -9.75 15.03 14.60
C GLY A 79 -8.78 14.53 15.69
N HIS A 80 -9.28 13.81 16.70
CA HIS A 80 -8.45 13.36 17.82
C HIS A 80 -7.32 12.41 17.35
N PRO A 81 -6.08 12.53 17.88
CA PRO A 81 -4.92 11.70 17.49
C PRO A 81 -5.16 10.19 17.55
N HIS A 82 -6.12 9.74 18.37
CA HIS A 82 -6.53 8.35 18.44
C HIS A 82 -6.97 7.76 17.09
N PHE A 83 -7.45 8.57 16.15
CA PHE A 83 -7.94 8.07 14.85
C PHE A 83 -6.85 7.98 13.78
N TRP A 84 -5.81 8.82 13.85
CA TRP A 84 -4.83 8.94 12.76
C TRP A 84 -3.37 8.69 13.17
N ALA A 85 -3.01 8.85 14.45
CA ALA A 85 -1.65 8.72 14.92
C ALA A 85 -1.22 7.26 15.16
N GLY A 86 -2.15 6.31 15.03
CA GLY A 86 -1.89 4.90 15.32
C GLY A 86 -1.15 4.17 14.22
N TYR A 87 -1.26 4.65 12.97
CA TYR A 87 -0.55 4.06 11.84
C TYR A 87 0.93 4.43 11.84
N LEU A 88 1.82 3.46 11.66
CA LEU A 88 3.26 3.66 11.50
C LEU A 88 3.76 2.90 10.28
N SER A 89 4.76 3.50 9.64
CA SER A 89 5.54 2.86 8.59
C SER A 89 6.86 2.35 9.16
N TYR A 90 7.19 1.09 8.88
CA TYR A 90 8.47 0.45 9.18
C TYR A 90 9.14 -0.05 7.90
N GLY A 91 10.47 -0.12 7.90
CA GLY A 91 11.27 -0.62 6.78
C GLY A 91 11.73 0.48 5.82
N THR A 92 12.16 0.03 4.65
CA THR A 92 12.76 0.91 3.64
C THR A 92 11.65 1.59 2.83
N PRO A 93 11.66 2.92 2.67
CA PRO A 93 10.72 3.60 1.78
C PRO A 93 11.00 3.21 0.34
N GLY A 94 10.35 2.13 -0.11
CA GLY A 94 10.45 1.60 -1.45
C GLY A 94 9.09 1.67 -2.14
N ALA A 95 9.07 2.26 -3.34
CA ALA A 95 7.96 2.08 -4.27
C ALA A 95 7.84 0.60 -4.62
N LEU A 96 6.63 0.06 -4.57
CA LEU A 96 6.37 -1.21 -5.23
C LEU A 96 6.89 -1.12 -6.66
N PRO A 97 7.63 -2.13 -7.16
CA PRO A 97 7.90 -2.19 -8.59
C PRO A 97 6.55 -2.08 -9.30
N PRO A 98 6.42 -1.24 -10.32
CA PRO A 98 5.14 -0.96 -10.93
C PRO A 98 4.50 -2.29 -11.34
N LEU A 99 3.31 -2.60 -10.82
CA LEU A 99 2.56 -3.82 -11.16
C LEU A 99 2.10 -3.84 -12.63
N THR A 100 2.59 -2.91 -13.45
CA THR A 100 2.40 -2.95 -14.89
C THR A 100 3.18 -4.13 -15.43
N SER A 101 2.49 -5.26 -15.59
CA SER A 101 2.87 -6.29 -16.54
C SER A 101 2.67 -5.73 -17.94
N SER A 102 3.47 -4.72 -18.28
CA SER A 102 3.49 -4.12 -19.60
C SER A 102 4.16 -5.13 -20.51
N ILE A 103 3.39 -5.70 -21.44
CA ILE A 103 3.96 -6.56 -22.48
C ILE A 103 5.08 -5.74 -23.16
N PRO A 104 6.34 -6.20 -23.10
CA PRO A 104 7.44 -5.44 -23.68
C PRO A 104 7.11 -5.16 -25.14
N ARG A 105 7.29 -3.91 -25.60
CA ARG A 105 6.98 -3.50 -26.99
C ARG A 105 7.64 -4.43 -28.02
N PHE A 106 8.77 -5.04 -27.65
CA PHE A 106 9.44 -6.09 -28.42
C PHE A 106 8.52 -7.28 -28.78
N TRP A 107 7.72 -7.80 -27.85
CA TRP A 107 6.81 -8.93 -28.13
C TRP A 107 5.69 -8.55 -29.12
N ILE A 108 5.24 -7.30 -29.10
CA ILE A 108 4.28 -6.77 -30.08
C ILE A 108 4.94 -6.73 -31.47
N ILE A 109 6.19 -6.27 -31.56
CA ILE A 109 6.95 -6.24 -32.83
C ILE A 109 7.17 -7.66 -33.37
N VAL A 110 7.52 -8.61 -32.51
CA VAL A 110 7.69 -10.03 -32.88
C VAL A 110 6.38 -10.63 -33.39
N ALA A 111 5.26 -10.37 -32.71
CA ALA A 111 3.95 -10.85 -33.13
C ALA A 111 3.53 -10.29 -34.50
N VAL A 112 3.75 -8.99 -34.73
CA VAL A 112 3.45 -8.33 -36.00
C VAL A 112 4.36 -8.86 -37.12
N ALA A 113 5.67 -9.01 -36.87
CA ALA A 113 6.60 -9.56 -37.85
C ALA A 113 6.24 -11.01 -38.22
N GLY A 114 5.84 -11.83 -37.25
CA GLY A 114 5.36 -13.19 -37.48
C GLY A 114 4.12 -13.24 -38.36
N LEU A 115 3.13 -12.38 -38.11
CA LEU A 115 1.93 -12.25 -38.94
C LEU A 115 2.24 -11.85 -40.39
N ILE A 116 3.17 -10.91 -40.58
CA ILE A 116 3.62 -10.49 -41.92
C ILE A 116 4.33 -11.65 -42.64
N LEU A 117 5.20 -12.38 -41.94
CA LEU A 117 5.93 -13.52 -42.49
C LEU A 117 4.96 -14.64 -42.94
N ILE A 118 3.97 -14.96 -42.09
CA ILE A 118 2.94 -15.96 -42.40
C ILE A 118 2.11 -15.52 -43.61
N GLY A 119 1.67 -14.26 -43.65
CA GLY A 119 0.92 -13.72 -44.78
C GLY A 119 1.72 -13.73 -46.09
N TRP A 120 3.03 -13.49 -46.01
CA TRP A 120 3.93 -13.56 -47.17
C TRP A 120 4.10 -15.00 -47.66
N LEU A 121 4.30 -15.96 -46.75
CA LEU A 121 4.41 -17.39 -47.07
C LEU A 121 3.14 -17.96 -47.71
N VAL A 122 1.95 -17.57 -47.22
CA VAL A 122 0.66 -18.00 -47.80
C VAL A 122 0.43 -17.41 -49.20
N ARG A 123 1.05 -16.27 -49.53
CA ARG A 123 0.94 -15.64 -50.86
C ARG A 123 1.90 -16.23 -51.89
N LEU A 124 2.99 -16.85 -51.44
CA LEU A 124 4.03 -17.46 -52.28
C LEU A 124 3.75 -18.92 -52.65
N ASN A 125 2.82 -19.56 -51.95
CA ASN A 125 2.37 -20.92 -52.17
C ASN A 125 0.99 -20.94 -52.83
#